data_AF-A0A498FD47-F1
#
_entry.id   AF-A0A498FD47-F1
#
_cell.length_a   1.000
_cell.length_b   1.000
_cell.length_c   1.000
_cell.angle_alpha   90.00
_cell.angle_beta   90.00
_cell.angle_gamma   90.00
#
_symmetry.space_group_name_H-M   'P 1'
#
loop_
_entity.id
_entity.type
_entity.pdbx_description
1 polymer ?
#
loop_
_entity_poly.entity_id
_entity_poly.type
_entity_poly.pdbx_seq_one_letter_code
_entity_poly.pdbx_strand_id
1 'polypeptide(L)'
;FYSDVSPASGLHTTGTDMARLLQAHLHGGVVDGERILSERAVASMHRQWFTPHERVDGMAFGLFERSRGDTRLVRHGGSVTQFATEFALISEEDVGIFFVAHGNEASGAKQEVVDALLDQFAPVDSSGAQRTPDGMPERADELEGRYRSVNTTDTVSAEKLVYGLLTGQPVDVRIANDGRLVTEQGDRTDEWVEVEPLVFEHVEEDSTLLFRETDGDVTHLLNGLSAYEQIGYHEQLSVQGWLTVAASVIALTGLVGWPAARGWRWYRGGESPPQSVTRARWVAGAGLAGLLLFVLSFVGVIVAVASMDRPTLFNRPPAWFDVVFVVPTLGVIATAGAV
;
A
#
# COMPACT_ATOMS: atom_id res chain seq x y z
N PHE A 1 13.90 8.40 -16.13
CA PHE A 1 13.46 8.80 -14.77
C PHE A 1 14.68 9.05 -13.90
N TYR A 2 14.61 9.97 -12.93
CA TYR A 2 15.69 10.24 -11.97
C TYR A 2 15.10 10.16 -10.55
N SER A 3 15.76 9.42 -9.68
CA SER A 3 15.38 9.28 -8.27
C SER A 3 16.52 9.76 -7.39
N ASP A 4 16.19 10.56 -6.39
CA ASP A 4 17.13 11.09 -5.40
C ASP A 4 17.14 10.30 -4.09
N VAL A 5 16.43 9.16 -4.06
CA VAL A 5 16.25 8.35 -2.84
C VAL A 5 17.42 7.37 -2.66
N SER A 6 18.62 7.90 -2.45
CA SER A 6 19.80 7.08 -2.13
C SER A 6 19.70 6.48 -0.71
N PRO A 7 20.17 5.25 -0.46
CA PRO A 7 20.77 4.30 -1.41
C PRO A 7 19.76 3.36 -2.10
N ALA A 8 18.45 3.52 -1.84
CA ALA A 8 17.41 2.61 -2.33
C ALA A 8 17.12 2.77 -3.84
N SER A 9 17.43 3.92 -4.42
CA SER A 9 17.18 4.28 -5.81
C SER A 9 18.20 5.34 -6.29
N GLY A 10 18.27 5.56 -7.60
CA GLY A 10 19.15 6.58 -8.21
C GLY A 10 20.43 6.06 -8.86
N LEU A 11 20.63 4.73 -8.96
CA LEU A 11 21.71 4.17 -9.76
C LEU A 11 21.46 4.40 -11.26
N HIS A 12 22.46 4.91 -11.96
CA HIS A 12 22.48 5.03 -13.41
C HIS A 12 23.52 4.07 -13.99
N THR A 13 23.11 3.30 -14.99
CA THR A 13 23.90 2.19 -15.52
C THR A 13 23.49 1.85 -16.95
N THR A 14 24.24 0.95 -17.60
CA THR A 14 23.94 0.45 -18.94
C THR A 14 23.59 -1.03 -18.92
N GLY A 15 22.97 -1.53 -20.00
CA GLY A 15 22.74 -2.97 -20.16
C GLY A 15 24.03 -3.78 -20.12
N THR A 16 25.14 -3.24 -20.65
CA THR A 16 26.46 -3.90 -20.61
C THR A 16 27.00 -4.04 -19.19
N ASP A 17 26.87 -3.00 -18.37
CA ASP A 17 27.32 -3.05 -16.97
C ASP A 17 26.47 -4.04 -16.17
N MET A 18 25.16 -4.09 -16.43
CA MET A 18 24.26 -5.04 -15.78
C MET A 18 24.44 -6.48 -16.26
N ALA A 19 24.81 -6.70 -17.53
CA ALA A 19 25.20 -8.01 -18.02
C ALA A 19 26.46 -8.52 -17.29
N ARG A 20 27.44 -7.65 -17.05
CA ARG A 20 28.62 -7.98 -16.23
C ARG A 20 28.26 -8.31 -14.79
N LEU A 21 27.32 -7.58 -14.20
CA LEU A 21 26.83 -7.87 -12.85
C LEU A 21 26.12 -9.23 -12.80
N LEU A 22 25.25 -9.53 -13.78
CA LEU A 22 24.60 -10.84 -13.91
C LEU A 22 25.63 -11.97 -14.02
N GLN A 23 26.65 -11.82 -14.87
CA GLN A 23 27.74 -12.79 -14.98
C GLN A 23 28.49 -12.98 -13.66
N ALA A 24 28.77 -11.91 -12.93
CA ALA A 24 29.36 -12.02 -11.61
C ALA A 24 28.45 -12.80 -10.64
N HIS A 25 27.13 -12.64 -10.70
CA HIS A 25 26.21 -13.43 -9.88
C HIS A 25 26.15 -14.91 -10.28
N LEU A 26 26.11 -15.22 -11.58
CA LEU A 26 26.04 -16.60 -12.09
C LEU A 26 27.34 -17.36 -11.84
N HIS A 27 28.49 -16.70 -12.04
CA HIS A 27 29.81 -17.33 -11.98
C HIS A 27 30.51 -17.13 -10.63
N GLY A 28 29.73 -17.09 -9.54
CA GLY A 28 30.26 -17.07 -8.18
C GLY A 28 31.15 -15.86 -7.86
N GLY A 29 30.96 -14.75 -8.55
CA GLY A 29 31.60 -13.45 -8.32
C GLY A 29 32.69 -13.09 -9.33
N VAL A 30 32.83 -13.86 -10.41
CA VAL A 30 33.84 -13.65 -11.46
C VAL A 30 33.20 -13.03 -12.70
N VAL A 31 33.83 -11.98 -13.23
CA VAL A 31 33.49 -11.37 -14.52
C VAL A 31 34.77 -10.95 -15.23
N ASP A 32 34.84 -11.15 -16.55
CA ASP A 32 36.04 -10.83 -17.35
C ASP A 32 37.36 -11.44 -16.81
N GLY A 33 37.28 -12.58 -16.12
CA GLY A 33 38.42 -13.28 -15.51
C GLY A 33 38.86 -12.75 -14.14
N GLU A 34 38.22 -11.70 -13.63
CA GLU A 34 38.51 -11.10 -12.33
C GLU A 34 37.38 -11.37 -11.33
N ARG A 35 37.76 -11.62 -10.07
CA ARG A 35 36.82 -11.85 -8.97
C ARG A 35 36.49 -10.54 -8.27
N ILE A 36 35.30 -10.01 -8.51
CA ILE A 36 34.81 -8.78 -7.87
C ILE A 36 33.98 -9.06 -6.61
N LEU A 37 33.41 -10.26 -6.50
CA LEU A 37 32.72 -10.75 -5.31
C LEU A 37 33.30 -12.10 -4.87
N SER A 38 33.41 -12.32 -3.55
CA SER A 38 33.76 -13.66 -3.08
C SER A 38 32.61 -14.63 -3.36
N GLU A 39 32.92 -15.87 -3.68
CA GLU A 39 31.91 -16.93 -3.90
C GLU A 39 30.95 -17.07 -2.70
N ARG A 40 31.49 -16.97 -1.48
CA ARG A 40 30.70 -16.97 -0.25
C ARG A 40 29.73 -15.78 -0.18
N ALA A 41 30.12 -14.62 -0.68
CA ALA A 41 29.24 -13.45 -0.72
C ALA A 41 28.11 -13.68 -1.71
N VAL A 42 28.39 -14.19 -2.91
CA VAL A 42 27.35 -14.54 -3.90
C VAL A 42 26.39 -15.60 -3.35
N ALA A 43 26.91 -16.67 -2.75
CA ALA A 43 26.08 -17.69 -2.12
C ALA A 43 25.21 -17.12 -0.98
N SER A 44 25.76 -16.19 -0.19
CA SER A 44 24.98 -15.48 0.84
C SER A 44 23.92 -14.55 0.23
N MET A 45 24.20 -13.94 -0.91
CA MET A 45 23.24 -13.07 -1.61
C MET A 45 22.08 -13.85 -2.19
N HIS A 46 22.33 -15.08 -2.65
CA HIS A 46 21.33 -15.96 -3.23
C HIS A 46 20.62 -16.84 -2.19
N ARG A 47 21.07 -16.89 -0.94
CA ARG A 47 20.42 -17.67 0.12
C ARG A 47 19.08 -17.03 0.51
N GLN A 48 18.04 -17.83 0.70
CA GLN A 48 16.80 -17.40 1.37
C GLN A 48 17.10 -16.99 2.82
N TRP A 49 16.88 -15.71 3.12
CA TRP A 49 17.04 -15.15 4.46
C TRP A 49 15.73 -15.10 5.24
N PHE A 50 14.61 -14.96 4.53
CA PHE A 50 13.30 -14.87 5.15
C PHE A 50 12.23 -15.43 4.21
N THR A 51 11.28 -16.18 4.75
CA THR A 51 9.98 -16.42 4.14
C THR A 51 8.93 -16.45 5.25
N PRO A 52 7.71 -15.92 5.03
CA PRO A 52 6.63 -16.08 6.00
C PRO A 52 6.13 -17.53 6.11
N HIS A 53 6.32 -18.36 5.08
CA HIS A 53 5.86 -19.75 5.04
C HIS A 53 6.61 -20.54 3.95
N GLU A 54 6.77 -21.86 4.12
CA GLU A 54 7.52 -22.69 3.15
C GLU A 54 6.90 -22.73 1.74
N ARG A 55 5.60 -22.46 1.63
CA ARG A 55 4.85 -22.34 0.36
C ARG A 55 4.84 -20.92 -0.23
N VAL A 56 5.60 -19.99 0.35
CA VAL A 56 5.66 -18.59 -0.09
C VAL A 56 7.08 -18.26 -0.49
N ASP A 57 7.21 -17.63 -1.66
CA ASP A 57 8.50 -17.11 -2.13
C ASP A 57 9.09 -16.10 -1.14
N GLY A 58 10.37 -16.32 -0.83
CA GLY A 58 11.09 -15.58 0.18
C GLY A 58 11.85 -14.35 -0.31
N MET A 59 12.66 -13.84 0.60
CA MET A 59 13.64 -12.79 0.39
C MET A 59 15.04 -13.38 0.54
N ALA A 60 15.87 -13.15 -0.47
CA ALA A 60 17.30 -13.28 -0.38
C ALA A 60 17.94 -11.92 -0.01
N PHE A 61 19.27 -11.78 -0.09
CA PHE A 61 19.92 -10.53 0.35
C PHE A 61 19.75 -9.44 -0.72
N GLY A 62 18.74 -8.59 -0.55
CA GLY A 62 18.44 -7.53 -1.52
C GLY A 62 17.93 -8.05 -2.87
N LEU A 63 17.43 -9.29 -2.89
CA LEU A 63 16.78 -9.94 -4.03
C LEU A 63 15.52 -10.65 -3.51
N PHE A 64 14.50 -10.73 -4.36
CA PHE A 64 13.28 -11.48 -4.14
C PHE A 64 13.42 -12.86 -4.75
N GLU A 65 13.00 -13.88 -4.05
CA GLU A 65 12.83 -15.19 -4.66
C GLU A 65 11.54 -15.19 -5.48
N ARG A 66 11.53 -16.02 -6.51
CA ARG A 66 10.29 -16.45 -7.14
C ARG A 66 10.45 -17.89 -7.61
N SER A 67 9.44 -18.69 -7.34
CA SER A 67 9.37 -20.07 -7.80
C SER A 67 8.51 -20.12 -9.06
N ARG A 68 8.87 -21.01 -9.98
CA ARG A 68 8.15 -21.21 -11.23
C ARG A 68 8.26 -22.69 -11.59
N GLY A 69 7.24 -23.46 -11.21
CA GLY A 69 7.36 -24.91 -11.17
C GLY A 69 8.50 -25.32 -10.23
N ASP A 70 9.35 -26.24 -10.67
CA ASP A 70 10.54 -26.64 -9.91
C ASP A 70 11.71 -25.65 -10.01
N THR A 71 11.61 -24.64 -10.87
CA THR A 71 12.68 -23.66 -11.09
C THR A 71 12.60 -22.51 -10.09
N ARG A 72 13.64 -22.38 -9.27
CA ARG A 72 13.83 -21.23 -8.39
C ARG A 72 14.64 -20.14 -9.09
N LEU A 73 14.17 -18.91 -8.99
CA LEU A 73 14.87 -17.73 -9.51
C LEU A 73 14.98 -16.64 -8.44
N VAL A 74 16.03 -15.82 -8.55
CA VAL A 74 16.24 -14.64 -7.68
C VAL A 74 16.23 -13.39 -8.54
N ARG A 75 15.50 -12.36 -8.12
CA ARG A 75 15.22 -11.20 -8.95
C ARG A 75 15.10 -9.90 -8.17
N HIS A 76 15.18 -8.79 -8.86
CA HIS A 76 14.84 -7.48 -8.34
C HIS A 76 14.24 -6.63 -9.46
N GLY A 77 13.03 -6.15 -9.23
CA GLY A 77 12.35 -5.24 -10.15
C GLY A 77 12.55 -3.78 -9.76
N GLY A 78 12.23 -2.90 -10.68
CA GLY A 78 12.04 -1.48 -10.41
C GLY A 78 10.95 -0.95 -11.33
N SER A 79 10.01 -0.19 -10.81
CA SER A 79 9.02 0.47 -11.66
C SER A 79 8.58 1.79 -11.05
N VAL A 80 8.47 2.78 -11.92
CA VAL A 80 7.79 4.04 -11.67
C VAL A 80 7.04 4.43 -12.93
N THR A 81 6.27 5.52 -12.88
CA THR A 81 5.58 6.02 -14.08
C THR A 81 6.58 6.19 -15.23
N GLN A 82 6.30 5.54 -16.36
CA GLN A 82 7.11 5.55 -17.59
C GLN A 82 8.51 4.93 -17.51
N PHE A 83 8.83 4.15 -16.48
CA PHE A 83 10.12 3.45 -16.39
C PHE A 83 9.96 2.12 -15.69
N ALA A 84 10.50 1.07 -16.29
CA ALA A 84 10.46 -0.27 -15.71
C ALA A 84 11.77 -1.00 -15.95
N THR A 85 12.22 -1.75 -14.95
CA THR A 85 13.41 -2.58 -14.98
C THR A 85 13.13 -3.95 -14.38
N GLU A 86 13.83 -4.95 -14.89
CA GLU A 86 13.91 -6.28 -14.28
C GLU A 86 15.38 -6.70 -14.24
N PHE A 87 15.78 -7.28 -13.12
CA PHE A 87 17.01 -8.06 -12.97
C PHE A 87 16.59 -9.43 -12.46
N ALA A 88 16.90 -10.51 -13.16
CA ALA A 88 16.56 -11.87 -12.73
C ALA A 88 17.68 -12.85 -13.07
N LEU A 89 17.83 -13.87 -12.23
CA LEU A 89 18.82 -14.92 -12.34
C LEU A 89 18.12 -16.27 -12.23
N ILE A 90 18.36 -17.13 -13.21
CA ILE A 90 17.97 -18.54 -13.23
C ILE A 90 19.29 -19.31 -13.13
N SER A 91 19.81 -19.43 -11.90
CA SER A 91 21.17 -19.93 -11.67
C SER A 91 21.38 -21.36 -12.17
N GLU A 92 20.35 -22.20 -12.14
CA GLU A 92 20.42 -23.60 -12.61
C GLU A 92 20.62 -23.70 -14.12
N GLU A 93 20.12 -22.72 -14.88
CA GLU A 93 20.19 -22.65 -16.34
C GLU A 93 21.35 -21.78 -16.84
N ASP A 94 22.13 -21.18 -15.92
CA ASP A 94 23.18 -20.21 -16.24
C ASP A 94 22.64 -18.99 -17.05
N VAL A 95 21.42 -18.55 -16.73
CA VAL A 95 20.73 -17.46 -17.43
C VAL A 95 20.54 -16.23 -16.53
N GLY A 96 20.94 -15.08 -17.05
CA GLY A 96 20.71 -13.77 -16.45
C GLY A 96 19.87 -12.88 -17.37
N ILE A 97 18.84 -12.25 -16.81
CA ILE A 97 17.94 -11.33 -17.53
C ILE A 97 18.10 -9.94 -16.94
N PHE A 98 18.43 -8.97 -17.79
CA PHE A 98 18.30 -7.57 -17.47
C PHE A 98 17.43 -6.89 -18.53
N PHE A 99 16.37 -6.25 -18.07
CA PHE A 99 15.47 -5.47 -18.91
C PHE A 99 15.38 -4.05 -18.39
N VAL A 100 15.34 -3.08 -19.31
CA VAL A 100 15.03 -1.68 -18.99
C VAL A 100 14.24 -1.06 -20.13
N ALA A 101 13.13 -0.41 -19.79
CA ALA A 101 12.33 0.36 -20.74
C ALA A 101 11.93 1.72 -20.18
N HIS A 102 11.73 2.66 -21.10
CA HIS A 102 11.19 3.98 -20.85
C HIS A 102 9.98 4.21 -21.75
N GLY A 103 8.98 4.95 -21.23
CA GLY A 103 7.74 5.27 -21.96
C GLY A 103 6.51 4.73 -21.26
N ASN A 104 5.33 5.17 -21.70
CA ASN A 104 4.05 4.86 -21.06
C ASN A 104 3.78 3.35 -20.93
N GLU A 105 4.28 2.56 -21.88
CA GLU A 105 4.08 1.11 -21.96
C GLU A 105 5.21 0.32 -21.28
N ALA A 106 6.19 0.97 -20.64
CA ALA A 106 7.39 0.32 -20.11
C ALA A 106 7.08 -0.86 -19.16
N SER A 107 6.08 -0.73 -18.30
CA SER A 107 5.70 -1.80 -17.37
C SER A 107 5.08 -3.00 -18.08
N GLY A 108 4.20 -2.77 -19.06
CA GLY A 108 3.60 -3.85 -19.86
C GLY A 108 4.64 -4.56 -20.72
N ALA A 109 5.48 -3.79 -21.42
CA ALA A 109 6.59 -4.33 -22.21
C ALA A 109 7.57 -5.15 -21.38
N LYS A 110 7.88 -4.70 -20.15
CA LYS A 110 8.70 -5.48 -19.21
C LYS A 110 8.06 -6.84 -18.93
N GLN A 111 6.77 -6.85 -18.59
CA GLN A 111 6.05 -8.07 -18.26
C GLN A 111 6.05 -9.04 -19.44
N GLU A 112 5.62 -8.60 -20.63
CA GLU A 112 5.57 -9.44 -21.83
C GLU A 112 6.94 -10.04 -22.20
N VAL A 113 8.00 -9.23 -22.16
CA VAL A 113 9.36 -9.70 -22.52
C VAL A 113 9.91 -10.66 -21.47
N VAL A 114 9.75 -10.34 -20.18
CA VAL A 114 10.23 -11.21 -19.10
C VAL A 114 9.47 -12.53 -19.10
N ASP A 115 8.15 -12.50 -19.24
CA ASP A 115 7.33 -13.72 -19.27
C ASP A 115 7.69 -14.61 -20.47
N ALA A 116 7.88 -14.03 -21.66
CA ALA A 116 8.33 -14.80 -22.83
C ALA A 116 9.72 -15.45 -22.63
N LEU A 117 10.65 -14.76 -21.96
CA LEU A 117 11.96 -15.33 -21.61
C LEU A 117 11.83 -16.43 -20.56
N LEU A 118 10.98 -16.23 -19.54
CA LEU A 118 10.72 -17.25 -18.53
C LEU A 118 10.00 -18.48 -19.10
N ASP A 119 9.09 -18.32 -20.06
CA ASP A 119 8.48 -19.44 -20.78
C ASP A 119 9.52 -20.28 -21.53
N GLN A 120 10.61 -19.65 -22.00
CA GLN A 120 11.70 -20.33 -22.68
C GLN A 120 12.70 -21.01 -21.73
N PHE A 121 13.08 -20.33 -20.64
CA PHE A 121 14.17 -20.77 -19.76
C PHE A 121 13.71 -21.37 -18.42
N ALA A 122 12.45 -21.22 -18.06
CA ALA A 122 11.82 -21.79 -16.88
C ALA A 122 10.35 -22.20 -17.20
N PRO A 123 10.13 -23.07 -18.20
CA PRO A 123 8.78 -23.46 -18.58
C PRO A 123 8.04 -24.14 -17.41
N VAL A 124 6.74 -23.88 -17.31
CA VAL A 124 5.87 -24.56 -16.33
C VAL A 124 4.92 -25.47 -17.09
N ASP A 125 4.85 -26.73 -16.67
CA ASP A 125 3.81 -27.65 -17.13
C ASP A 125 2.51 -27.30 -16.39
N SER A 126 1.69 -26.43 -16.99
CA SER A 126 0.37 -26.14 -16.45
C SER A 126 -0.55 -27.34 -16.65
N SER A 127 -0.86 -28.05 -15.55
CA SER A 127 -1.78 -29.18 -15.58
C SER A 127 -3.23 -28.76 -15.87
N GLY A 128 -3.53 -27.45 -15.81
CA GLY A 128 -4.87 -26.89 -15.98
C GLY A 128 -5.86 -27.37 -14.91
N ALA A 129 -5.37 -28.03 -13.86
CA ALA A 129 -6.19 -28.56 -12.79
C ALA A 129 -6.60 -27.42 -11.85
N GLN A 130 -7.89 -27.17 -11.79
CA GLN A 130 -8.46 -26.19 -10.87
C GLN A 130 -8.56 -26.82 -9.48
N ARG A 131 -8.05 -26.12 -8.46
CA ARG A 131 -8.18 -26.58 -7.06
C ARG A 131 -9.62 -26.42 -6.60
N THR A 132 -10.15 -27.44 -5.92
CA THR A 132 -11.50 -27.42 -5.34
C THR A 132 -11.44 -27.46 -3.82
N PRO A 133 -12.31 -26.73 -3.11
CA PRO A 133 -12.40 -26.82 -1.66
C PRO A 133 -12.75 -28.21 -1.17
N ASP A 134 -12.12 -28.63 -0.07
CA ASP A 134 -12.45 -29.86 0.65
C ASP A 134 -13.47 -29.62 1.79
N GLY A 135 -13.94 -28.39 1.96
CA GLY A 135 -14.92 -28.00 2.98
C GLY A 135 -14.92 -26.50 3.27
N MET A 136 -15.70 -26.10 4.27
CA MET A 136 -15.64 -24.74 4.81
C MET A 136 -14.42 -24.60 5.73
N PRO A 137 -13.68 -23.48 5.66
CA PRO A 137 -12.62 -23.20 6.61
C PRO A 137 -13.12 -23.19 8.05
N GLU A 138 -12.41 -23.84 8.97
CA GLU A 138 -12.83 -23.98 10.37
C GLU A 138 -13.01 -22.62 11.07
N ARG A 139 -12.19 -21.64 10.67
CA ARG A 139 -12.16 -20.28 11.24
C ARG A 139 -12.71 -19.22 10.27
N ALA A 140 -13.59 -19.61 9.35
CA ALA A 140 -14.15 -18.73 8.31
C ALA A 140 -14.58 -17.35 8.84
N ASP A 141 -15.29 -17.32 9.97
CA ASP A 141 -15.81 -16.09 10.59
C ASP A 141 -14.71 -15.08 11.02
N GLU A 142 -13.48 -15.55 11.26
CA GLU A 142 -12.35 -14.72 11.68
C GLU A 142 -11.56 -14.14 10.50
N LEU A 143 -11.73 -14.71 9.30
CA LEU A 143 -11.00 -14.34 8.09
C LEU A 143 -11.71 -13.26 7.28
N GLU A 144 -13.03 -13.17 7.43
CA GLU A 144 -13.83 -12.18 6.70
C GLU A 144 -13.54 -10.76 7.18
N GLY A 145 -13.49 -9.83 6.23
CA GLY A 145 -13.33 -8.43 6.55
C GLY A 145 -12.53 -7.67 5.51
N ARG A 146 -12.16 -6.45 5.87
CA ARG A 146 -11.41 -5.55 5.01
C ARG A 146 -10.02 -5.37 5.56
N TYR A 147 -9.00 -5.58 4.74
CA TYR A 147 -7.60 -5.51 5.14
C TYR A 147 -6.90 -4.36 4.40
N ARG A 148 -6.11 -3.57 5.13
CA ARG A 148 -5.28 -2.49 4.53
C ARG A 148 -3.81 -2.87 4.59
N SER A 149 -3.03 -2.41 3.61
CA SER A 149 -1.59 -2.65 3.62
C SER A 149 -0.94 -2.01 4.84
N VAL A 150 -0.03 -2.72 5.50
CA VAL A 150 0.73 -2.18 6.64
C VAL A 150 1.61 -0.98 6.25
N ASN A 151 1.98 -0.85 4.97
CA ASN A 151 2.68 0.33 4.45
C ASN A 151 1.86 1.62 4.67
N THR A 152 0.53 1.51 4.73
CA THR A 152 -0.36 2.65 5.04
C THR A 152 -0.31 3.04 6.52
N THR A 153 -0.07 2.10 7.43
CA THR A 153 -0.09 2.36 8.87
C THR A 153 1.26 2.71 9.47
N ASP A 154 2.33 2.14 8.94
CA ASP A 154 3.70 2.43 9.36
C ASP A 154 4.23 3.79 8.89
N THR A 155 3.51 4.46 7.98
CA THR A 155 3.84 5.84 7.57
C THR A 155 3.29 6.86 8.57
N VAL A 156 4.20 7.59 9.23
CA VAL A 156 3.88 8.57 10.29
C VAL A 156 3.69 10.01 9.79
N SER A 157 3.84 10.22 8.48
CA SER A 157 3.96 11.54 7.85
C SER A 157 2.88 11.72 6.76
N ALA A 158 3.04 12.74 5.92
CA ALA A 158 2.06 13.10 4.90
C ALA A 158 1.85 12.02 3.81
N GLU A 159 2.81 11.11 3.66
CA GLU A 159 2.76 9.93 2.81
C GLU A 159 1.59 9.02 3.15
N LYS A 160 1.10 9.04 4.40
CA LYS A 160 -0.11 8.29 4.80
C LYS A 160 -1.34 8.67 3.99
N LEU A 161 -1.48 9.93 3.58
CA LEU A 161 -2.57 10.34 2.70
C LEU A 161 -2.38 9.78 1.28
N VAL A 162 -1.15 9.76 0.79
CA VAL A 162 -0.83 9.23 -0.54
C VAL A 162 -1.06 7.72 -0.57
N TYR A 163 -0.44 6.99 0.37
CA TYR A 163 -0.52 5.54 0.47
C TYR A 163 -1.87 5.02 0.95
N GLY A 164 -2.57 5.76 1.81
CA GLY A 164 -3.84 5.33 2.40
C GLY A 164 -5.08 5.73 1.61
N LEU A 165 -5.09 6.91 0.97
CA LEU A 165 -6.27 7.40 0.26
C LEU A 165 -6.16 7.26 -1.27
N LEU A 166 -4.96 7.49 -1.83
CA LEU A 166 -4.80 7.60 -3.29
C LEU A 166 -4.30 6.32 -3.95
N THR A 167 -3.52 5.49 -3.24
CA THR A 167 -2.97 4.24 -3.78
C THR A 167 -3.39 3.00 -2.99
N GLY A 168 -3.86 3.16 -1.76
CA GLY A 168 -4.27 2.05 -0.91
C GLY A 168 -5.64 1.54 -1.34
N GLN A 169 -5.66 0.43 -2.08
CA GLN A 169 -6.88 -0.36 -2.27
C GLN A 169 -6.88 -1.46 -1.20
N PRO A 170 -7.81 -1.41 -0.24
CA PRO A 170 -7.93 -2.49 0.73
C PRO A 170 -8.32 -3.79 0.01
N VAL A 171 -8.01 -4.91 0.66
CA VAL A 171 -8.43 -6.25 0.23
C VAL A 171 -9.72 -6.56 1.00
N ASP A 172 -10.82 -6.72 0.28
CA ASP A 172 -12.06 -7.25 0.83
C ASP A 172 -12.01 -8.78 0.77
N VAL A 173 -12.15 -9.43 1.92
CA VAL A 173 -12.11 -10.89 2.08
C VAL A 173 -13.48 -11.38 2.49
N ARG A 174 -13.98 -12.39 1.78
CA ARG A 174 -15.22 -13.10 2.07
C ARG A 174 -15.07 -14.59 1.85
N ILE A 175 -15.84 -15.40 2.57
CA ILE A 175 -15.90 -16.84 2.34
C ILE A 175 -17.18 -17.14 1.54
N ALA A 176 -17.01 -17.79 0.40
CA ALA A 176 -18.12 -18.26 -0.42
C ALA A 176 -18.80 -19.48 0.23
N ASN A 177 -20.07 -19.72 -0.13
CA ASN A 177 -20.88 -20.80 0.45
C ASN A 177 -20.31 -22.22 0.18
N ASP A 178 -19.38 -22.35 -0.76
CA ASP A 178 -18.71 -23.60 -1.12
C ASP A 178 -17.30 -23.72 -0.50
N GLY A 179 -16.94 -22.81 0.41
CA GLY A 179 -15.68 -22.86 1.15
C GLY A 179 -14.51 -22.13 0.49
N ARG A 180 -14.68 -21.56 -0.71
CA ARG A 180 -13.63 -20.71 -1.30
C ARG A 180 -13.49 -19.41 -0.54
N LEU A 181 -12.25 -19.02 -0.27
CA LEU A 181 -11.94 -17.66 0.13
C LEU A 181 -11.87 -16.80 -1.13
N VAL A 182 -12.53 -15.64 -1.12
CA VAL A 182 -12.52 -14.70 -2.24
C VAL A 182 -11.95 -13.37 -1.77
N THR A 183 -10.94 -12.89 -2.50
CA THR A 183 -10.34 -11.58 -2.26
C THR A 183 -10.64 -10.63 -3.40
N GLU A 184 -11.15 -9.44 -3.07
CA GLU A 184 -11.41 -8.37 -4.02
C GLU A 184 -10.49 -7.18 -3.71
N GLN A 185 -9.71 -6.73 -4.69
CA GLN A 185 -8.79 -5.59 -4.55
C GLN A 185 -8.82 -4.73 -5.83
N GLY A 186 -9.50 -3.59 -5.76
CA GLY A 186 -9.76 -2.78 -6.95
C GLY A 186 -10.59 -3.56 -7.96
N ASP A 187 -10.09 -3.72 -9.19
CA ASP A 187 -10.76 -4.48 -10.25
C ASP A 187 -10.36 -5.97 -10.28
N ARG A 188 -9.45 -6.41 -9.39
CA ARG A 188 -9.00 -7.81 -9.33
C ARG A 188 -9.84 -8.59 -8.32
N THR A 189 -10.27 -9.78 -8.73
CA THR A 189 -10.94 -10.78 -7.88
C THR A 189 -10.18 -12.08 -8.01
N ASP A 190 -9.71 -12.61 -6.88
CA ASP A 190 -8.94 -13.85 -6.81
C ASP A 190 -9.70 -14.84 -5.90
N GLU A 191 -9.66 -16.12 -6.26
CA GLU A 191 -10.30 -17.20 -5.50
C GLU A 191 -9.26 -18.18 -4.98
N TRP A 192 -9.45 -18.62 -3.74
CA TRP A 192 -8.48 -19.40 -3.00
C TRP A 192 -9.12 -20.59 -2.29
N VAL A 193 -8.35 -21.66 -2.15
CA VAL A 193 -8.75 -22.89 -1.46
C VAL A 193 -7.82 -23.09 -0.27
N GLU A 194 -8.39 -23.35 0.91
CA GLU A 194 -7.62 -23.71 2.09
C GLU A 194 -6.97 -25.09 1.88
N VAL A 195 -5.65 -25.15 2.02
CA VAL A 195 -4.87 -26.41 1.91
C VAL A 195 -4.32 -26.85 3.26
N GLU A 196 -4.07 -25.89 4.15
CA GLU A 196 -3.69 -26.08 5.55
C GLU A 196 -4.36 -24.97 6.36
N PRO A 197 -4.58 -25.13 7.67
CA PRO A 197 -5.21 -24.08 8.47
C PRO A 197 -4.55 -22.72 8.27
N LEU A 198 -5.34 -21.73 7.85
CA LEU A 198 -4.89 -20.36 7.54
C LEU A 198 -3.98 -20.21 6.31
N VAL A 199 -3.77 -21.26 5.52
CA VAL A 199 -2.94 -21.26 4.31
C VAL A 199 -3.81 -21.63 3.10
N PHE A 200 -3.83 -20.73 2.12
CA PHE A 200 -4.70 -20.80 0.97
C PHE A 200 -3.88 -20.77 -0.32
N GLU A 201 -4.21 -21.63 -1.26
CA GLU A 201 -3.63 -21.63 -2.60
C GLU A 201 -4.63 -21.09 -3.62
N HIS A 202 -4.12 -20.35 -4.60
CA HIS A 202 -4.96 -19.83 -5.68
C HIS A 202 -5.56 -20.97 -6.48
N VAL A 203 -6.81 -20.79 -6.88
CA VAL A 203 -7.60 -21.80 -7.58
C VAL A 203 -6.98 -22.21 -8.92
N GLU A 204 -6.31 -21.27 -9.60
CA GLU A 204 -5.72 -21.45 -10.94
C GLU A 204 -4.21 -21.18 -11.02
N GLU A 205 -3.69 -20.35 -10.11
CA GLU A 205 -2.31 -19.83 -10.19
C GLU A 205 -1.43 -20.51 -9.14
N ASP A 206 -0.12 -20.48 -9.37
CA ASP A 206 0.87 -20.88 -8.38
C ASP A 206 1.16 -19.72 -7.43
N SER A 207 0.18 -19.41 -6.57
CA SER A 207 0.31 -18.36 -5.57
C SER A 207 -0.37 -18.75 -4.26
N THR A 208 0.22 -18.28 -3.17
CA THR A 208 -0.19 -18.61 -1.81
C THR A 208 -0.57 -17.35 -1.05
N LEU A 209 -1.74 -17.40 -0.42
CA LEU A 209 -2.25 -16.40 0.51
C LEU A 209 -2.34 -17.05 1.89
N LEU A 210 -1.95 -16.35 2.95
CA LEU A 210 -2.04 -16.92 4.29
C LEU A 210 -2.39 -15.88 5.34
N PHE A 211 -2.93 -16.35 6.45
CA PHE A 211 -3.25 -15.51 7.60
C PHE A 211 -2.25 -15.76 8.73
N ARG A 212 -1.69 -14.68 9.27
CA ARG A 212 -0.80 -14.74 10.42
C ARG A 212 -1.59 -14.62 11.71
N GLU A 213 -1.38 -15.59 12.58
CA GLU A 213 -1.89 -15.60 13.94
C GLU A 213 -0.86 -14.99 14.92
N THR A 214 -1.34 -14.23 15.90
CA THR A 214 -0.58 -13.84 17.09
C THR A 214 -1.47 -14.03 18.31
N ASP A 215 -1.00 -14.77 19.33
CA ASP A 215 -1.73 -15.02 20.58
C ASP A 215 -3.15 -15.62 20.41
N GLY A 216 -3.39 -16.42 19.37
CA GLY A 216 -4.69 -17.02 19.08
C GLY A 216 -5.54 -16.25 18.07
N ASP A 217 -5.23 -14.97 17.83
CA ASP A 217 -6.03 -14.10 16.97
C ASP A 217 -5.41 -13.96 15.57
N VAL A 218 -6.25 -13.98 14.53
CA VAL A 218 -5.83 -13.62 13.17
C VAL A 218 -5.54 -12.13 13.11
N THR A 219 -4.28 -11.77 12.85
CA THR A 219 -3.82 -10.38 12.90
C THR A 219 -3.54 -9.79 11.52
N HIS A 220 -3.02 -10.61 10.60
CA HIS A 220 -2.61 -10.14 9.29
C HIS A 220 -2.99 -11.13 8.18
N LEU A 221 -3.32 -10.59 7.02
CA LEU A 221 -3.33 -11.31 5.75
C LEU A 221 -2.01 -11.07 5.04
N LEU A 222 -1.36 -12.13 4.58
CA LEU A 222 -0.14 -12.06 3.77
C LEU A 222 -0.44 -12.58 2.37
N ASN A 223 -0.10 -11.78 1.37
CA ASN A 223 -0.10 -12.18 -0.03
C ASN A 223 1.34 -12.05 -0.55
N GLY A 224 2.01 -13.19 -0.69
CA GLY A 224 3.46 -13.24 -0.83
C GLY A 224 4.16 -12.56 0.35
N LEU A 225 5.01 -11.57 0.06
CA LEU A 225 5.72 -10.77 1.06
C LEU A 225 4.95 -9.51 1.48
N SER A 226 3.79 -9.25 0.88
CA SER A 226 2.96 -8.09 1.25
C SER A 226 2.09 -8.44 2.44
N ALA A 227 2.12 -7.59 3.47
CA ALA A 227 1.32 -7.75 4.68
C ALA A 227 0.18 -6.74 4.73
N TYR A 228 -0.97 -7.20 5.21
CA TYR A 228 -2.19 -6.42 5.39
C TYR A 228 -2.76 -6.69 6.77
N GLU A 229 -3.23 -5.65 7.44
CA GLU A 229 -3.89 -5.71 8.74
C GLU A 229 -5.40 -5.47 8.58
N GLN A 230 -6.20 -6.09 9.46
CA GLN A 230 -7.65 -5.91 9.42
C GLN A 230 -8.03 -4.48 9.83
N ILE A 231 -8.95 -3.86 9.08
CA ILE A 231 -9.44 -2.52 9.36
C ILE A 231 -10.52 -2.60 10.45
N GLY A 232 -10.24 -2.02 11.61
CA GLY A 232 -11.22 -1.93 12.69
C GLY A 232 -12.45 -1.10 12.29
N TYR A 233 -13.62 -1.41 12.88
CA TYR A 233 -14.88 -0.72 12.57
C TYR A 233 -14.78 0.83 12.63
N HIS A 234 -14.10 1.36 13.65
CA HIS A 234 -13.93 2.81 13.85
C HIS A 234 -12.94 3.47 12.86
N GLU A 235 -12.13 2.66 12.18
CA GLU A 235 -11.16 3.10 11.19
C GLU A 235 -11.72 3.11 9.77
N GLN A 236 -12.90 2.53 9.57
CA GLN A 236 -13.57 2.51 8.28
C GLN A 236 -13.94 3.94 7.84
N LEU A 237 -13.59 4.27 6.60
CA LEU A 237 -13.86 5.59 6.02
C LEU A 237 -15.36 5.95 6.03
N SER A 238 -16.24 4.94 5.93
CA SER A 238 -17.68 5.10 6.04
C SER A 238 -18.10 5.62 7.42
N VAL A 239 -17.57 5.01 8.49
CA VAL A 239 -17.87 5.38 9.88
C VAL A 239 -17.32 6.78 10.18
N GLN A 240 -16.07 7.05 9.79
CA GLN A 240 -15.46 8.37 9.94
C GLN A 240 -16.21 9.44 9.12
N GLY A 241 -16.66 9.08 7.92
CA GLY A 241 -17.47 9.93 7.05
C GLY A 241 -18.80 10.31 7.71
N TRP A 242 -19.54 9.33 8.26
CA TRP A 242 -20.78 9.60 8.98
C TRP A 242 -20.58 10.43 10.24
N LEU A 243 -19.53 10.17 11.01
CA LEU A 243 -19.17 11.00 12.16
C LEU A 243 -18.85 12.44 11.73
N THR A 244 -18.14 12.61 10.62
CA THR A 244 -17.81 13.93 10.05
C THR A 244 -19.07 14.65 9.59
N VAL A 245 -19.99 13.96 8.93
CA VAL A 245 -21.30 14.52 8.51
C VAL A 245 -22.12 14.94 9.73
N ALA A 246 -22.25 14.07 10.73
CA ALA A 246 -22.97 14.37 11.96
C ALA A 246 -22.36 15.58 12.69
N ALA A 247 -21.04 15.62 12.84
CA ALA A 247 -20.32 16.74 13.41
C ALA A 247 -20.56 18.03 12.62
N SER A 248 -20.50 17.95 11.28
CA SER A 248 -20.74 19.08 10.38
C SER A 248 -22.17 19.62 10.47
N VAL A 249 -23.18 18.74 10.59
CA VAL A 249 -24.57 19.15 10.77
C VAL A 249 -24.75 19.85 12.12
N ILE A 250 -24.23 19.29 13.21
CA ILE A 250 -24.27 19.91 14.55
C ILE A 250 -23.63 21.30 14.50
N ALA A 251 -22.46 21.39 13.88
CA ALA A 251 -21.76 22.63 13.59
C ALA A 251 -22.65 23.65 12.84
N LEU A 252 -23.21 23.26 11.69
CA LEU A 252 -24.04 24.14 10.86
C LEU A 252 -25.32 24.59 11.57
N THR A 253 -25.91 23.76 12.45
CA THR A 253 -27.05 24.19 13.28
C THR A 253 -26.67 25.30 14.25
N GLY A 254 -25.43 25.30 14.77
CA GLY A 254 -24.88 26.43 15.53
C GLY A 254 -24.69 27.68 14.65
N LEU A 255 -24.12 27.51 13.46
CA LEU A 255 -23.84 28.62 12.54
C LEU A 255 -25.10 29.35 12.06
N VAL A 256 -26.16 28.61 11.75
CA VAL A 256 -27.40 29.16 11.18
C VAL A 256 -28.45 29.43 12.25
N GLY A 257 -28.59 28.50 13.21
CA GLY A 257 -29.58 28.59 14.27
C GLY A 257 -29.34 29.78 15.20
N TRP A 258 -28.09 30.17 15.45
CA TRP A 258 -27.78 31.27 16.37
C TRP A 258 -28.03 32.66 15.79
N PRO A 259 -27.61 33.01 14.56
CA PRO A 259 -28.00 34.26 13.92
C PRO A 259 -29.52 34.37 13.74
N ALA A 260 -30.19 33.28 13.36
CA ALA A 260 -31.64 33.25 13.22
C ALA A 260 -32.34 33.50 14.57
N ALA A 261 -31.91 32.84 15.65
CA ALA A 261 -32.46 33.05 16.99
C ALA A 261 -32.17 34.47 17.53
N ARG A 262 -31.00 35.05 17.21
CA ARG A 262 -30.66 36.44 17.56
C ARG A 262 -31.54 37.43 16.79
N GLY A 263 -31.70 37.26 15.48
CA GLY A 263 -32.55 38.10 14.65
C GLY A 263 -34.01 38.05 15.08
N TRP A 264 -34.50 36.86 15.43
CA TRP A 264 -35.86 36.67 15.96
C TRP A 264 -36.08 37.30 17.33
N ARG A 265 -35.12 37.20 18.25
CA ARG A 265 -35.18 37.87 19.55
C ARG A 265 -35.12 39.39 19.43
N TRP A 266 -34.29 39.90 18.51
CA TRP A 266 -34.21 41.33 18.21
C TRP A 266 -35.54 41.84 17.64
N TYR A 267 -36.15 41.12 16.72
CA TYR A 267 -37.47 41.43 16.17
C TYR A 267 -38.57 41.46 17.25
N ARG A 268 -38.47 40.61 18.29
CA ARG A 268 -39.42 40.56 19.42
C ARG A 268 -39.08 41.47 20.60
N GLY A 269 -38.04 42.31 20.50
CA GLY A 269 -37.65 43.22 21.58
C GLY A 269 -37.04 42.55 22.82
N GLY A 270 -36.47 41.36 22.68
CA GLY A 270 -35.84 40.63 23.79
C GLY A 270 -34.50 41.23 24.22
N GLU A 271 -34.17 41.10 25.51
CA GLU A 271 -32.91 41.59 26.10
C GLU A 271 -31.67 40.89 25.51
N SER A 272 -30.54 41.59 25.56
CA SER A 272 -29.26 41.04 25.10
C SER A 272 -28.79 39.89 26.02
N PRO A 273 -28.26 38.80 25.44
CA PRO A 273 -27.79 37.65 26.22
C PRO A 273 -26.62 38.04 27.14
N PRO A 274 -26.42 37.32 28.26
CA PRO A 274 -25.28 37.53 29.16
C PRO A 274 -23.93 37.44 28.43
N GLN A 275 -22.91 38.13 28.96
CA GLN A 275 -21.57 38.13 28.37
C GLN A 275 -20.94 36.72 28.30
N SER A 276 -21.24 35.84 29.26
CA SER A 276 -20.81 34.43 29.26
C SER A 276 -21.37 33.64 28.07
N VAL A 277 -22.65 33.84 27.75
CA VAL A 277 -23.32 33.24 26.59
C VAL A 277 -22.77 33.80 25.28
N THR A 278 -22.40 35.08 25.27
CA THR A 278 -21.78 35.73 24.11
C THR A 278 -20.36 35.20 23.86
N ARG A 279 -19.56 35.03 24.92
CA ARG A 279 -18.23 34.41 24.83
C ARG A 279 -18.31 32.97 24.36
N ALA A 280 -19.16 32.13 24.96
CA ALA A 280 -19.35 30.74 24.55
C ALA A 280 -19.75 30.62 23.06
N ARG A 281 -20.53 31.57 22.53
CA ARG A 281 -20.89 31.62 21.11
C ARG A 281 -19.74 32.02 20.20
N TRP A 282 -18.87 32.94 20.62
CA TRP A 282 -17.65 33.28 19.87
C TRP A 282 -16.67 32.12 19.83
N VAL A 283 -16.50 31.42 20.95
CA VAL A 283 -15.65 30.20 21.04
C VAL A 283 -16.15 29.13 20.08
N ALA A 284 -17.46 28.84 20.12
CA ALA A 284 -18.03 27.82 19.24
C ALA A 284 -18.06 28.25 17.76
N GLY A 285 -18.27 29.54 17.47
CA GLY A 285 -18.17 30.08 16.11
C GLY A 285 -16.73 30.04 15.55
N ALA A 286 -15.73 30.31 16.38
CA ALA A 286 -14.32 30.19 16.03
C ALA A 286 -13.92 28.73 15.79
N GLY A 287 -14.37 27.81 16.64
CA GLY A 287 -14.14 26.37 16.45
C GLY A 287 -14.76 25.86 15.14
N LEU A 288 -15.95 26.35 14.80
CA LEU A 288 -16.61 26.00 13.54
C LEU A 288 -15.93 26.60 12.30
N ALA A 289 -15.55 27.87 12.35
CA ALA A 289 -14.76 28.48 11.28
C ALA A 289 -13.42 27.74 11.08
N GLY A 290 -12.79 27.30 12.18
CA GLY A 290 -11.59 26.47 12.16
C GLY A 290 -11.82 25.10 11.50
N LEU A 291 -12.93 24.42 11.82
CA LEU A 291 -13.30 23.15 11.20
C LEU A 291 -13.56 23.30 9.69
N LEU A 292 -14.31 24.33 9.29
CA LEU A 292 -14.56 24.61 7.87
C LEU A 292 -13.28 24.94 7.11
N LEU A 293 -12.39 25.74 7.70
CA LEU A 293 -11.08 26.05 7.12
C LEU A 293 -10.26 24.77 6.95
N PHE A 294 -10.23 23.90 7.97
CA PHE A 294 -9.53 22.62 7.89
C PHE A 294 -10.07 21.75 6.74
N VAL A 295 -11.39 21.58 6.64
CA VAL A 295 -12.00 20.77 5.57
C VAL A 295 -11.66 21.34 4.19
N LEU A 296 -11.75 22.66 4.01
CA LEU A 296 -11.42 23.30 2.73
C LEU A 296 -9.92 23.17 2.39
N SER A 297 -9.03 23.35 3.38
CA SER A 297 -7.60 23.14 3.20
C SER A 297 -7.28 21.68 2.86
N PHE A 298 -7.92 20.72 3.54
CA PHE A 298 -7.73 19.30 3.31
C PHE A 298 -8.20 18.87 1.92
N VAL A 299 -9.39 19.29 1.49
CA VAL A 299 -9.89 19.06 0.12
C VAL A 299 -8.98 19.74 -0.90
N GLY A 300 -8.54 20.97 -0.63
CA GLY A 300 -7.60 21.70 -1.49
C GLY A 300 -6.29 20.93 -1.68
N VAL A 301 -5.77 20.29 -0.63
CA VAL A 301 -4.60 19.42 -0.72
C VAL A 301 -4.88 18.17 -1.51
N ILE A 302 -5.98 17.47 -1.27
CA ILE A 302 -6.32 16.27 -2.04
C ILE A 302 -6.36 16.59 -3.54
N VAL A 303 -7.02 17.69 -3.91
CA VAL A 303 -7.10 18.15 -5.30
C VAL A 303 -5.72 18.52 -5.85
N ALA A 304 -4.92 19.26 -5.09
CA ALA A 304 -3.56 19.63 -5.50
C ALA A 304 -2.67 18.40 -5.71
N VAL A 305 -2.69 17.45 -4.78
CA VAL A 305 -1.95 16.18 -4.84
C VAL A 305 -2.41 15.33 -6.02
N ALA A 306 -3.72 15.19 -6.22
CA ALA A 306 -4.28 14.44 -7.35
C ALA A 306 -3.95 15.09 -8.71
N SER A 307 -3.70 16.40 -8.74
CA SER A 307 -3.30 17.13 -9.94
C SER A 307 -1.78 17.12 -10.21
N MET A 308 -0.97 16.63 -9.28
CA MET A 308 0.49 16.54 -9.43
C MET A 308 0.90 15.23 -10.10
N ASP A 309 1.98 15.28 -10.88
CA ASP A 309 2.62 14.07 -11.38
C ASP A 309 3.10 13.20 -10.20
N ARG A 310 2.57 11.98 -10.10
CA ARG A 310 2.85 11.02 -8.99
C ARG A 310 4.34 10.94 -8.56
N PRO A 311 5.34 10.97 -9.46
CA PRO A 311 6.75 10.91 -9.07
C PRO A 311 7.23 12.07 -8.19
N THR A 312 6.61 13.25 -8.28
CA THR A 312 7.04 14.45 -7.54
C THR A 312 6.76 14.35 -6.04
N LEU A 313 5.62 13.74 -5.67
CA LEU A 313 5.19 13.60 -4.27
C LEU A 313 6.02 12.57 -3.49
N PHE A 314 6.45 11.49 -4.15
CA PHE A 314 7.27 10.45 -3.52
C PHE A 314 8.75 10.85 -3.38
N ASN A 315 9.30 11.60 -4.35
CA ASN A 315 10.73 11.93 -4.35
C ASN A 315 11.04 13.28 -3.67
N ARG A 316 10.18 14.30 -3.85
CA ARG A 316 10.40 15.67 -3.36
C ARG A 316 9.06 16.38 -3.13
N PRO A 317 8.31 16.03 -2.06
CA PRO A 317 7.08 16.74 -1.77
C PRO A 317 7.38 18.25 -1.59
N PRO A 318 6.54 19.15 -2.14
CA PRO A 318 6.76 20.58 -1.97
C PRO A 318 6.75 20.99 -0.50
N ALA A 319 7.60 21.92 -0.10
CA ALA A 319 7.70 22.37 1.31
C ALA A 319 6.38 22.92 1.89
N TRP A 320 5.43 23.32 1.05
CA TRP A 320 4.11 23.77 1.50
C TRP A 320 3.21 22.61 1.96
N PHE A 321 3.51 21.37 1.55
CA PHE A 321 2.69 20.20 1.82
C PHE A 321 2.56 19.93 3.33
N ASP A 322 3.67 20.06 4.07
CA ASP A 322 3.69 19.89 5.53
C ASP A 322 2.90 20.98 6.27
N VAL A 323 2.83 22.20 5.71
CA VAL A 323 2.13 23.34 6.33
C VAL A 323 0.65 23.05 6.50
N VAL A 324 0.06 22.24 5.62
CA VAL A 324 -1.37 21.92 5.65
C VAL A 324 -1.73 21.12 6.91
N PHE A 325 -0.81 20.30 7.41
CA PHE A 325 -1.01 19.53 8.64
C PHE A 325 -0.87 20.38 9.91
N VAL A 326 -0.33 21.60 9.82
CA VAL A 326 -0.19 22.54 10.95
C VAL A 326 -1.49 23.33 11.20
N VAL A 327 -2.25 23.62 10.14
CA VAL A 327 -3.50 24.40 10.21
C VAL A 327 -4.54 23.84 11.20
N PRO A 328 -4.88 22.54 11.18
CA PRO A 328 -5.82 21.97 12.17
C PRO A 328 -5.32 22.08 13.61
N THR A 329 -4.02 21.89 13.84
CA THR A 329 -3.41 22.00 15.18
C THR A 329 -3.54 23.43 15.72
N LEU A 330 -3.33 24.44 14.86
CA LEU A 330 -3.57 25.84 15.22
C LEU A 330 -5.05 26.12 15.53
N GLY A 331 -5.96 25.50 14.78
CA GLY A 331 -7.40 25.59 15.05
C GLY A 331 -7.80 24.99 16.41
N VAL A 332 -7.23 23.84 16.76
CA VAL A 332 -7.44 23.20 18.08
C VAL A 332 -6.88 24.09 19.19
N ILE A 333 -5.65 24.61 19.07
CA ILE A 333 -5.04 25.51 20.06
C ILE A 333 -5.87 26.79 20.24
N ALA A 334 -6.34 27.39 19.14
CA ALA A 334 -7.18 28.58 19.19
C ALA A 334 -8.54 28.30 19.86
N THR A 335 -9.11 27.12 19.65
CA THR A 335 -10.36 26.72 20.30
C THR A 335 -10.15 26.42 21.78
N ALA A 336 -9.06 25.72 22.14
CA ALA A 336 -8.74 25.38 23.52
C ALA A 336 -8.35 26.61 24.36
N GLY A 337 -7.63 27.58 23.80
CA GLY A 337 -7.29 28.83 24.47
C GLY A 337 -8.46 29.83 24.60
N ALA A 338 -9.59 29.53 23.96
CA ALA A 338 -10.80 30.34 24.03
C ALA A 338 -11.81 29.83 25.08
N VAL A 339 -11.62 28.60 25.59
CA VAL A 339 -12.35 28.02 26.74
C VAL A 339 -11.70 28.47 28.05
#